data_AF-W9VLZ9-F1
#
_entry.id   AF-W9VLZ9-F1
#
_cell.length_a   1.000
_cell.length_b   1.000
_cell.length_c   1.000
_cell.angle_alpha   90.00
_cell.angle_beta   90.00
_cell.angle_gamma   90.00
#
_symmetry.space_group_name_H-M   'P 1'
#
loop_
_entity.id
_entity.type
_entity.pdbx_description
1 polymer ?
#
loop_
_entity_poly.entity_id
_entity_poly.type
_entity_poly.pdbx_seq_one_letter_code
_entity_poly.pdbx_strand_id
1 'polypeptide(L)'
;MSAYGVSAGINFKFGGTVANTMDAHRVIQHFQEEKGPEVADKIINSLYSQYFENEKHPSADETLLEATADAGIPESEAGPFIEDKTNGMLDVKNMVRQQAGNGVDAVPTIMFEGKRRDITLVGAKEVEEYEKTLKQIVKESK
;
A
#
# COMPACT_ATOMS: atom_id res chain seq x y z
N MET A 1 9.14 -19.74 -5.04
CA MET A 1 8.57 -18.47 -4.56
C MET A 1 8.78 -17.33 -5.57
N SER A 2 9.92 -17.23 -6.25
CA SER A 2 10.13 -16.21 -7.31
C SER A 2 9.15 -16.31 -8.49
N ALA A 3 8.67 -17.52 -8.82
CA ALA A 3 7.74 -17.74 -9.94
C ALA A 3 6.36 -17.08 -9.76
N TYR A 4 5.94 -16.71 -8.54
CA TYR A 4 4.60 -16.15 -8.28
C TYR A 4 4.41 -14.75 -8.86
N GLY A 5 5.48 -13.97 -9.03
CA GLY A 5 5.41 -12.60 -9.56
C GLY A 5 5.51 -12.51 -11.07
N VAL A 6 5.99 -13.55 -11.75
CA VAL A 6 6.36 -13.51 -13.17
C VAL A 6 5.17 -13.17 -14.08
N SER A 7 3.99 -13.75 -13.81
CA SER A 7 2.76 -13.44 -14.57
C SER A 7 2.29 -12.00 -14.38
N ALA A 8 2.67 -11.37 -13.27
CA ALA A 8 2.40 -9.96 -12.96
C ALA A 8 3.58 -9.03 -13.30
N GLY A 9 4.67 -9.55 -13.88
CA GLY A 9 5.86 -8.78 -14.21
C GLY A 9 6.77 -8.43 -13.04
N ILE A 10 6.60 -9.06 -11.87
CA ILE A 10 7.36 -8.81 -10.64
C ILE A 10 8.47 -9.83 -10.48
N ASN A 11 9.73 -9.38 -10.41
CA ASN A 11 10.90 -10.24 -10.23
C ASN A 11 11.27 -10.37 -8.75
N PHE A 12 10.46 -11.10 -7.98
CA PHE A 12 10.67 -11.25 -6.55
C PHE A 12 12.06 -11.76 -6.18
N LYS A 13 12.72 -11.03 -5.28
CA LYS A 13 13.94 -11.42 -4.58
C LYS A 13 13.68 -11.52 -3.08
N PHE A 14 14.27 -12.52 -2.43
CA PHE A 14 13.99 -12.88 -1.04
C PHE A 14 15.22 -12.83 -0.12
N GLY A 15 16.35 -12.27 -0.59
CA GLY A 15 17.57 -12.09 0.22
C GLY A 15 17.57 -10.82 1.07
N GLY A 16 16.55 -9.96 0.92
CA GLY A 16 16.38 -8.75 1.72
C GLY A 16 15.99 -9.01 3.18
N THR A 17 15.97 -7.94 3.97
CA THR A 17 15.60 -8.01 5.39
C THR A 17 14.09 -7.93 5.58
N VAL A 18 13.52 -8.90 6.29
CA VAL A 18 12.13 -8.80 6.77
C VAL A 18 12.09 -7.80 7.91
N ALA A 19 11.33 -6.73 7.74
CA ALA A 19 11.33 -5.59 8.65
C ALA A 19 9.92 -5.06 8.95
N ASN A 20 9.84 -4.22 9.97
CA ASN A 20 8.61 -3.52 10.31
C ASN A 20 8.28 -2.44 9.25
N THR A 21 7.03 -2.41 8.78
CA THR A 21 6.56 -1.50 7.72
C THR A 21 5.78 -0.29 8.24
N MET A 22 5.67 -0.10 9.56
CA MET A 22 4.86 0.99 10.13
C MET A 22 5.33 2.37 9.70
N ASP A 23 6.65 2.57 9.55
CA ASP A 23 7.19 3.84 9.10
C ASP A 23 6.87 4.11 7.62
N ALA A 24 6.95 3.08 6.77
CA ALA A 24 6.49 3.15 5.39
C ALA A 24 5.00 3.52 5.29
N HIS A 25 4.13 2.86 6.08
CA HIS A 25 2.71 3.21 6.14
C HIS A 25 2.47 4.65 6.60
N ARG A 26 3.26 5.14 7.56
CA ARG A 26 3.20 6.52 8.05
C ARG A 26 3.54 7.54 6.98
N VAL A 27 4.63 7.31 6.23
CA VAL A 27 5.03 8.17 5.11
C VAL A 27 3.98 8.15 3.99
N ILE A 28 3.48 6.98 3.62
CA ILE A 28 2.42 6.84 2.62
C ILE A 28 1.17 7.63 3.04
N GLN A 29 0.70 7.43 4.28
CA GLN A 29 -0.52 8.08 4.77
C GLN A 29 -0.38 9.60 4.78
N HIS A 30 0.74 10.12 5.29
CA HIS A 30 0.98 11.56 5.35
C HIS A 30 0.91 12.22 3.97
N PHE A 31 1.65 11.67 2.99
CA PHE A 31 1.65 12.25 1.64
C PHE A 31 0.39 11.95 0.85
N GLN A 32 -0.35 10.89 1.17
CA GLN A 32 -1.70 10.69 0.63
C GLN A 32 -2.65 11.80 1.07
N GLU A 33 -2.62 12.19 2.34
CA GLU A 33 -3.46 13.26 2.88
C GLU A 33 -3.07 14.63 2.31
N GLU A 34 -1.78 14.91 2.16
CA GLU A 34 -1.30 16.21 1.68
C GLU A 34 -1.37 16.39 0.17
N LYS A 35 -1.10 15.32 -0.60
CA LYS A 35 -0.87 15.39 -2.05
C LYS A 35 -1.84 14.52 -2.87
N GLY A 36 -2.62 13.69 -2.20
CA GLY A 36 -3.64 12.86 -2.84
C GLY A 36 -3.16 11.45 -3.24
N PRO A 37 -4.10 10.61 -3.72
CA PRO A 37 -3.87 9.19 -3.97
C PRO A 37 -2.85 8.91 -5.07
N GLU A 38 -2.75 9.76 -6.11
CA GLU A 38 -1.78 9.55 -7.20
C GLU A 38 -0.33 9.64 -6.73
N VAL A 39 -0.04 10.51 -5.75
CA VAL A 39 1.30 10.62 -5.16
C VAL A 39 1.56 9.43 -4.25
N ALA A 40 0.58 9.03 -3.44
CA ALA A 40 0.69 7.84 -2.60
C ALA A 40 0.95 6.57 -3.43
N ASP A 41 0.26 6.41 -4.56
CA ASP A 41 0.47 5.28 -5.49
C ASP A 41 1.90 5.24 -6.04
N LYS A 42 2.49 6.40 -6.36
CA LYS A 42 3.90 6.45 -6.80
C LYS A 42 4.85 6.03 -5.69
N ILE A 43 4.64 6.50 -4.46
CA ILE A 43 5.43 6.08 -3.29
C ILE A 43 5.32 4.56 -3.10
N ILE A 44 4.10 4.02 -3.12
CA ILE A 44 3.83 2.58 -2.94
C ILE A 44 4.54 1.76 -4.03
N ASN A 45 4.46 2.17 -5.30
CA ASN A 45 5.12 1.46 -6.40
C ASN A 45 6.64 1.49 -6.27
N SER A 46 7.24 2.62 -5.87
CA SER A 46 8.68 2.68 -5.60
C SER A 46 9.06 1.75 -4.45
N LEU A 47 8.32 1.78 -3.32
CA LEU A 47 8.56 0.90 -2.18
C LEU A 47 8.40 -0.59 -2.55
N TYR A 48 7.43 -0.95 -3.39
CA TYR A 48 7.28 -2.32 -3.88
C TYR A 48 8.49 -2.76 -4.69
N SER A 49 8.95 -1.97 -5.65
CA SER A 49 10.17 -2.28 -6.41
C SER A 49 11.38 -2.42 -5.48
N GLN A 50 11.58 -1.45 -4.58
CA GLN A 50 12.71 -1.43 -3.66
C GLN A 50 12.73 -2.67 -2.73
N TYR A 51 11.60 -3.02 -2.13
CA TYR A 51 11.50 -4.14 -1.20
C TYR A 51 11.48 -5.50 -1.91
N PHE A 52 10.57 -5.67 -2.87
CA PHE A 52 10.29 -6.97 -3.47
C PHE A 52 11.27 -7.36 -4.58
N GLU A 53 11.92 -6.40 -5.24
CA GLU A 53 12.81 -6.67 -6.38
C GLU A 53 14.26 -6.25 -6.12
N ASN A 54 14.51 -5.36 -5.17
CA ASN A 54 15.84 -4.81 -4.89
C ASN A 54 16.35 -5.05 -3.46
N GLU A 55 15.63 -5.87 -2.67
CA GLU A 55 16.06 -6.37 -1.35
C GLU A 55 16.36 -5.25 -0.33
N LYS A 56 15.81 -4.05 -0.56
CA LYS A 56 15.96 -2.89 0.33
C LYS A 56 15.11 -3.02 1.57
N HIS A 57 15.54 -2.37 2.65
CA HIS A 57 14.74 -2.30 3.88
C HIS A 57 13.56 -1.34 3.65
N PRO A 58 12.30 -1.76 3.86
CA PRO A 58 11.10 -1.01 3.43
C PRO A 58 10.87 0.29 4.22
N SER A 59 11.48 0.40 5.41
CA SER A 59 11.32 1.53 6.33
C SER A 59 12.66 2.21 6.68
N ALA A 60 13.69 2.03 5.86
CA ALA A 60 14.94 2.76 6.06
C ALA A 60 14.80 4.19 5.50
N ASP A 61 15.45 5.16 6.12
CA ASP A 61 15.33 6.58 5.73
C ASP A 61 15.69 6.79 4.25
N GLU A 62 16.75 6.14 3.78
CA GLU A 62 17.15 6.16 2.36
C GLU A 62 16.05 5.63 1.42
N THR A 63 15.40 4.53 1.78
CA THR A 63 14.31 3.91 1.00
C THR A 63 13.10 4.83 0.93
N LEU A 64 12.74 5.46 2.05
CA LEU A 64 11.60 6.37 2.16
C LEU A 64 11.86 7.69 1.41
N LEU A 65 13.09 8.21 1.48
CA LEU A 65 13.52 9.39 0.73
C LEU A 65 13.50 9.12 -0.79
N GLU A 66 14.03 7.99 -1.24
CA GLU A 66 13.98 7.59 -2.64
C GLU A 66 12.52 7.45 -3.13
N ALA A 67 11.66 6.79 -2.34
CA ALA A 67 10.26 6.59 -2.72
C ALA A 67 9.46 7.90 -2.79
N THR A 68 9.74 8.85 -1.90
CA THR A 68 9.10 10.18 -1.92
C THR A 68 9.63 11.03 -3.07
N ALA A 69 10.93 10.97 -3.36
CA ALA A 69 11.53 11.64 -4.52
C ALA A 69 10.96 11.13 -5.85
N ASP A 70 10.80 9.81 -6.02
CA ASP A 70 10.16 9.19 -7.20
C ASP A 70 8.71 9.65 -7.39
N ALA A 71 8.03 9.97 -6.28
CA ALA A 71 6.68 10.51 -6.29
C ALA A 71 6.61 12.02 -6.57
N GLY A 72 7.76 12.70 -6.68
CA GLY A 72 7.89 14.13 -6.94
C GLY A 72 7.90 15.00 -5.68
N ILE A 73 8.10 14.41 -4.50
CA ILE A 73 8.22 15.14 -3.23
C ILE A 73 9.72 15.43 -2.98
N PRO A 74 10.12 16.69 -2.83
CA PRO A 74 11.52 17.02 -2.60
C PRO A 74 11.97 16.58 -1.19
N GLU A 75 13.24 16.22 -1.06
CA GLU A 75 13.86 15.85 0.23
C GLU A 75 13.71 16.94 1.30
N SER A 76 13.68 18.22 0.91
CA SER A 76 13.43 19.33 1.85
C SER A 76 12.05 19.27 2.52
N GLU A 77 11.10 18.58 1.91
CA GLU A 77 9.75 18.36 2.44
C GLU A 77 9.66 17.00 3.14
N ALA A 78 10.17 15.93 2.51
CA ALA A 78 10.09 14.57 3.05
C ALA A 78 11.04 14.30 4.22
N GLY A 79 12.26 14.84 4.18
CA GLY A 79 13.31 14.60 5.17
C GLY A 79 12.88 14.89 6.61
N PRO A 80 12.38 16.10 6.92
CA PRO A 80 11.93 16.42 8.28
C PRO A 80 10.84 15.46 8.81
N PHE A 81 9.90 15.02 7.96
CA PHE A 81 8.85 14.08 8.35
C PHE A 81 9.39 12.65 8.52
N ILE A 82 10.32 12.23 7.67
CA ILE A 82 10.96 10.90 7.76
C ILE A 82 11.84 10.82 9.00
N GLU A 83 12.59 11.87 9.33
CA GLU A 83 13.45 11.93 10.53
C GLU A 83 12.61 11.89 11.82
N ASP A 84 11.48 12.59 11.86
CA ASP A 84 10.53 12.50 12.98
C ASP A 84 9.69 11.21 12.91
N LYS A 85 10.21 10.15 13.57
CA LYS A 85 9.53 8.85 13.66
C LYS A 85 8.23 8.85 14.48
N THR A 86 7.86 9.96 15.10
CA THR A 86 6.68 10.06 15.98
C THR A 86 5.47 10.67 15.30
N ASN A 87 5.68 11.67 14.44
CA ASN A 87 4.60 12.37 13.75
C ASN A 87 3.79 11.44 12.82
N GLY A 88 2.47 11.36 13.02
CA GLY A 88 1.56 10.47 12.28
C GLY A 88 1.55 9.00 12.72
N MET A 89 2.44 8.59 13.64
CA MET A 89 2.56 7.18 14.07
C MET A 89 1.32 6.69 14.83
N LEU A 90 0.73 7.54 15.67
CA LEU A 90 -0.48 7.17 16.42
C LEU A 90 -1.68 7.00 15.49
N ASP A 91 -1.81 7.87 14.49
CA ASP A 91 -2.92 7.85 13.55
C ASP A 91 -2.91 6.58 12.70
N VAL A 92 -1.76 6.22 12.14
CA VAL A 92 -1.60 4.99 11.35
C VAL A 92 -1.88 3.75 12.19
N LYS A 93 -1.42 3.71 13.45
CA LYS A 93 -1.74 2.60 14.37
C LYS A 93 -3.25 2.50 14.63
N ASN A 94 -3.93 3.63 14.78
CA ASN A 94 -5.38 3.66 14.97
C ASN A 94 -6.13 3.22 13.71
N MET A 95 -5.67 3.62 12.51
CA MET A 95 -6.24 3.17 11.23
C MET A 95 -6.10 1.65 11.06
N VAL A 96 -4.93 1.07 11.34
CA VAL A 96 -4.72 -0.38 11.28
C VAL A 96 -5.62 -1.10 12.30
N ARG A 97 -5.73 -0.59 13.53
CA ARG A 97 -6.64 -1.16 14.55
C ARG A 97 -8.10 -1.06 14.15
N GLN A 98 -8.50 0.03 13.50
CA GLN A 98 -9.86 0.23 13.01
C GLN A 98 -10.19 -0.83 11.95
N GLN A 99 -9.30 -1.08 11.00
CA GLN A 99 -9.52 -2.12 9.98
C GLN A 99 -9.55 -3.53 10.59
N ALA A 100 -8.69 -3.82 11.57
CA ALA A 100 -8.79 -5.07 12.33
C ALA A 100 -10.15 -5.20 13.05
N GLY A 101 -10.65 -4.11 13.63
CA GLY A 101 -11.99 -4.04 14.24
C GLY A 101 -13.13 -4.24 13.23
N ASN A 102 -12.91 -3.87 11.96
CA ASN A 102 -13.82 -4.14 10.85
C ASN A 102 -13.71 -5.57 10.29
N GLY A 103 -12.91 -6.44 10.92
CA GLY A 103 -12.72 -7.83 10.51
C GLY A 103 -11.72 -8.04 9.38
N VAL A 104 -10.89 -7.04 9.06
CA VAL A 104 -9.80 -7.19 8.10
C VAL A 104 -8.60 -7.87 8.80
N ASP A 105 -8.33 -9.13 8.45
CA ASP A 105 -7.25 -9.93 9.01
C ASP A 105 -6.16 -10.32 7.98
N ALA A 106 -6.37 -10.00 6.70
CA ALA A 106 -5.45 -10.28 5.61
C ALA A 106 -5.42 -9.15 4.56
N VAL A 107 -4.32 -9.05 3.82
CA VAL A 107 -4.14 -8.10 2.72
C VAL A 107 -3.70 -8.81 1.43
N PRO A 108 -4.10 -8.32 0.23
CA PRO A 108 -5.07 -7.24 0.04
C PRO A 108 -6.49 -7.69 0.38
N THR A 109 -7.29 -6.78 0.94
CA THR A 109 -8.74 -6.94 1.14
C THR A 109 -9.43 -5.78 0.45
N ILE A 110 -10.24 -6.07 -0.56
CA ILE A 110 -10.93 -5.07 -1.39
C ILE A 110 -12.42 -5.18 -1.15
N MET A 111 -13.02 -4.09 -0.65
CA MET A 111 -14.47 -3.99 -0.43
C MET A 111 -15.09 -3.13 -1.53
N PHE A 112 -16.11 -3.68 -2.18
CA PHE A 112 -16.93 -3.00 -3.17
C PHE A 112 -18.24 -2.60 -2.51
N GLU A 113 -18.41 -1.31 -2.28
CA GLU A 113 -19.66 -0.76 -1.76
C GLU A 113 -20.78 -0.91 -2.79
N GLY A 114 -21.94 -1.42 -2.36
CA GLY A 114 -23.07 -1.70 -3.24
C GLY A 114 -24.40 -1.21 -2.67
N LYS A 115 -25.32 -0.82 -3.55
CA LYS A 115 -26.66 -0.35 -3.16
C LYS A 115 -27.46 -1.37 -2.33
N ARG A 116 -27.28 -2.67 -2.62
CA ARG A 116 -28.01 -3.76 -1.94
C ARG A 116 -27.19 -4.43 -0.84
N ARG A 117 -25.92 -4.69 -1.13
CA ARG A 117 -24.94 -5.28 -0.23
C ARG A 117 -23.55 -4.93 -0.71
N ASP A 118 -22.62 -4.94 0.22
CA ASP A 118 -21.20 -4.85 -0.09
C ASP A 118 -20.68 -6.23 -0.48
N ILE A 119 -19.66 -6.25 -1.34
CA ILE A 119 -18.97 -7.48 -1.74
C ILE A 119 -17.49 -7.32 -1.40
N THR A 120 -16.94 -8.26 -0.64
CA THR A 120 -15.53 -8.23 -0.23
C THR A 120 -14.76 -9.35 -0.92
N LEU A 121 -13.61 -9.01 -1.50
CA LEU A 121 -12.64 -9.94 -2.04
C LEU A 121 -11.37 -9.90 -1.19
N VAL A 122 -10.96 -11.06 -0.67
CA VAL A 122 -9.75 -11.23 0.16
C VAL A 122 -8.68 -11.98 -0.62
N GLY A 123 -7.46 -11.46 -0.61
CA GLY A 123 -6.31 -11.95 -1.37
C GLY A 123 -6.17 -11.31 -2.75
N ALA A 124 -5.03 -11.54 -3.38
CA ALA A 124 -4.76 -11.11 -4.75
C ALA A 124 -5.58 -11.98 -5.72
N LYS A 125 -6.74 -11.48 -6.15
CA LYS A 125 -7.63 -12.18 -7.08
C LYS A 125 -7.20 -11.98 -8.53
N GLU A 126 -7.69 -12.85 -9.41
CA GLU A 126 -7.56 -12.67 -10.86
C GLU A 126 -8.42 -11.49 -11.34
N VAL A 127 -8.02 -10.86 -12.44
CA VAL A 127 -8.70 -9.68 -13.02
C VAL A 127 -10.18 -9.97 -13.29
N GLU A 128 -10.49 -11.18 -13.75
CA GLU A 128 -11.86 -11.60 -14.07
C GLU A 128 -12.77 -11.64 -12.83
N GLU A 129 -12.23 -11.91 -11.64
CA GLU A 129 -13.00 -11.93 -10.39
C GLU A 129 -13.39 -10.50 -9.97
N TYR A 130 -12.47 -9.55 -10.12
CA TYR A 130 -12.75 -8.12 -9.95
C TYR A 130 -13.79 -7.63 -10.97
N GLU A 131 -13.64 -7.96 -12.25
CA GLU A 131 -14.60 -7.59 -13.28
C GLU A 131 -16.01 -8.11 -13.00
N LYS A 132 -16.11 -9.39 -12.63
CA LYS A 132 -17.39 -10.03 -12.30
C LYS A 132 -18.06 -9.33 -11.12
N THR A 133 -17.28 -8.98 -10.10
CA THR A 133 -17.76 -8.29 -8.90
C THR A 133 -18.29 -6.90 -9.24
N LEU A 134 -17.53 -6.11 -10.00
CA LEU A 134 -17.96 -4.79 -10.47
C LEU A 134 -19.24 -4.87 -11.32
N LYS A 135 -19.31 -5.82 -12.28
CA LYS A 135 -20.52 -6.07 -13.09
C LYS A 135 -21.73 -6.40 -12.22
N GLN A 136 -21.54 -7.16 -11.14
CA GLN A 136 -22.60 -7.49 -10.18
C GLN A 136 -23.08 -6.25 -9.42
N ILE A 137 -22.18 -5.42 -8.90
CA ILE A 137 -22.52 -4.16 -8.21
C ILE A 137 -23.33 -3.23 -9.13
N VAL A 138 -22.92 -3.09 -10.40
CA VAL A 138 -23.63 -2.29 -11.40
C VAL A 138 -25.04 -2.86 -11.67
N LYS A 139 -25.18 -4.18 -11.76
CA LYS A 139 -26.48 -4.84 -11.96
C LYS A 139 -27.43 -4.63 -10.78
N GLU A 140 -26.91 -4.70 -9.55
CA GLU A 140 -27.71 -4.54 -8.32
C GLU A 140 -28.05 -3.07 -8.01
N SER A 141 -27.37 -2.12 -8.66
CA SER A 141 -27.59 -0.68 -8.48
C SER A 141 -28.69 -0.10 -9.37
N LYS A 142 -29.17 -0.86 -10.36
CA LYS A 142 -30.37 -0.55 -11.15
C LYS A 142 -31.62 -0.74 -10.28
#